data_AF-A0A951IIU1-F1
#
_entry.id   AF-A0A951IIU1-F1
#
_cell.length_a   1.000
_cell.length_b   1.000
_cell.length_c   1.000
_cell.angle_alpha   90.00
_cell.angle_beta   90.00
_cell.angle_gamma   90.00
#
_symmetry.space_group_name_H-M   'P 1'
#
loop_
_entity.id
_entity.type
_entity.pdbx_description
1 polymer ?
#
loop_
_entity_poly.entity_id
_entity_poly.type
_entity_poly.pdbx_seq_one_letter_code
_entity_poly.pdbx_strand_id
1 'polypeptide(L)'
;MAVEIHPQLLRSQSGDELVVLTRAEYDALSSAAAEALEDAADIAIYDARIADLHSGRDAILPPEISSAILRGESLLRALRKWRDMTQLHLAHRTNLTQGYLSELEAGRKTATP
;
A
#
# COMPACT_ATOMS: atom_id res chain seq x y z
N MET A 1 13.88 -18.42 19.58
CA MET A 1 15.22 -18.14 20.15
C MET A 1 16.09 -17.73 18.98
N ALA A 2 16.79 -16.60 19.07
CA ALA A 2 17.73 -16.22 18.02
C ALA A 2 18.81 -17.31 17.92
N VAL A 3 19.05 -17.83 16.71
CA VAL A 3 20.13 -18.79 16.46
C VAL A 3 21.42 -18.00 16.42
N GLU A 4 22.33 -18.29 17.35
CA GLU A 4 23.67 -17.72 17.33
C GLU A 4 24.45 -18.34 16.17
N ILE A 5 25.15 -17.52 15.38
CA ILE A 5 25.83 -17.95 14.15
C ILE A 5 27.32 -18.18 14.45
N HIS A 6 27.79 -19.40 14.24
CA HIS A 6 29.17 -19.83 14.46
C HIS A 6 29.78 -20.39 13.16
N PRO A 7 30.15 -19.51 12.20
CA PRO A 7 30.65 -19.94 10.91
C PRO A 7 32.06 -20.53 11.01
N GLN A 8 32.32 -21.60 10.26
CA GLN A 8 33.68 -22.04 9.97
C GLN A 8 34.13 -21.49 8.62
N LEU A 9 35.33 -20.90 8.60
CA LEU A 9 35.95 -20.36 7.39
C LEU A 9 36.97 -21.34 6.85
N LEU A 10 36.86 -21.67 5.57
CA LEU A 10 37.76 -22.57 4.86
C LEU A 10 38.34 -21.86 3.63
N ARG A 11 39.53 -22.26 3.19
CA ARG A 11 40.09 -21.83 1.90
C ARG A 11 40.13 -23.01 0.94
N SER A 12 39.62 -22.81 -0.28
CA SER A 12 39.70 -23.80 -1.35
C SER A 12 41.12 -23.88 -1.92
N GLN A 13 41.41 -24.93 -2.70
CA GLN A 13 42.70 -25.06 -3.39
C GLN A 13 42.89 -23.99 -4.48
N SER A 14 41.80 -23.40 -4.99
CA SER A 14 41.81 -22.25 -5.91
C SER A 14 41.97 -20.90 -5.21
N GLY A 15 41.94 -20.87 -3.87
CA GLY A 15 42.10 -19.65 -3.06
C GLY A 15 40.79 -18.99 -2.61
N ASP A 16 39.64 -19.57 -2.98
CA ASP A 16 38.32 -19.05 -2.60
C ASP A 16 38.08 -19.24 -1.10
N GLU A 17 37.42 -18.27 -0.47
CA GLU A 17 37.01 -18.35 0.93
C GLU A 17 35.59 -18.92 1.01
N LEU A 18 35.43 -20.00 1.76
CA LEU A 18 34.17 -20.70 1.94
C LEU A 18 33.70 -20.55 3.37
N VAL A 19 32.39 -20.36 3.54
CA VAL A 19 31.73 -20.33 4.85
C VAL A 19 30.90 -21.60 5.00
N VAL A 20 31.17 -22.36 6.06
CA VAL A 20 30.38 -23.55 6.42
C VAL A 20 29.51 -23.20 7.62
N LEU A 21 28.22 -23.42 7.46
CA LEU A 21 27.18 -23.22 8.46
C LEU A 21 26.45 -24.52 8.70
N THR A 22 25.97 -24.72 9.92
CA THR A 22 24.92 -25.71 10.17
C THR A 22 23.64 -25.33 9.43
N ARG A 23 22.78 -26.31 9.19
CA ARG A 23 21.49 -26.05 8.52
C ARG A 23 20.65 -25.00 9.28
N ALA A 24 20.64 -25.07 10.62
CA ALA A 24 19.88 -24.16 11.46
C ALA A 24 20.37 -22.70 11.32
N GLU A 25 21.68 -22.49 11.26
CA GLU A 25 22.26 -21.16 11.05
C GLU A 25 21.97 -20.62 9.66
N TYR A 26 22.09 -21.47 8.63
CA TYR A 26 21.75 -21.09 7.25
C TYR A 26 20.28 -20.69 7.12
N ASP A 27 19.37 -21.48 7.69
CA ASP A 27 17.94 -21.19 7.66
C ASP A 27 17.63 -19.89 8.42
N ALA A 28 18.26 -19.67 9.58
CA ALA A 28 18.11 -18.44 10.34
C ALA A 28 18.58 -17.20 9.56
N LEU A 29 19.75 -17.26 8.90
CA LEU A 29 20.24 -16.18 8.05
C LEU A 29 19.35 -15.95 6.83
N SER A 30 18.87 -17.03 6.21
CA SER A 30 17.97 -16.95 5.05
C SER A 30 16.64 -16.29 5.41
N SER A 31 16.06 -16.66 6.56
CA SER A 31 14.85 -16.03 7.08
C SER A 31 15.09 -14.56 7.43
N ALA A 32 16.16 -14.25 8.15
CA ALA A 32 16.48 -12.86 8.49
C ALA A 32 16.72 -11.98 7.25
N ALA A 33 17.33 -12.53 6.19
CA ALA A 33 17.50 -11.84 4.92
C ALA A 33 16.17 -11.61 4.20
N ALA A 34 15.25 -12.58 4.24
CA ALA A 34 13.91 -12.42 3.68
C ALA A 34 13.10 -11.36 4.44
N GLU A 35 13.12 -11.38 5.77
CA GLU A 35 12.48 -10.38 6.63
C GLU A 35 13.04 -8.98 6.35
N ALA A 36 14.37 -8.84 6.26
CA ALA A 36 14.98 -7.54 5.96
C ALA A 36 14.57 -6.97 4.58
N LEU A 37 14.34 -7.84 3.60
CA LEU A 37 13.83 -7.43 2.28
C LEU A 37 12.36 -7.00 2.35
N GLU A 38 11.53 -7.69 3.12
CA GLU A 38 10.13 -7.33 3.37
C GLU A 38 10.05 -5.98 4.09
N ASP A 39 10.80 -5.79 5.17
CA ASP A 39 10.87 -4.53 5.93
C ASP A 39 11.32 -3.36 5.04
N ALA A 40 12.33 -3.58 4.20
CA ALA A 40 12.81 -2.56 3.26
C ALA A 40 11.73 -2.19 2.22
N ALA A 41 10.95 -3.16 1.76
CA ALA A 41 9.84 -2.92 0.83
C ALA A 41 8.72 -2.13 1.52
N ASP A 42 8.38 -2.46 2.76
CA ASP A 42 7.37 -1.74 3.55
C ASP A 42 7.75 -0.29 3.78
N ILE A 43 9.02 -0.02 4.15
CA ILE A 43 9.55 1.34 4.28
C ILE A 43 9.45 2.10 2.95
N ALA A 44 9.85 1.47 1.84
CA ALA A 44 9.76 2.11 0.52
C ALA A 44 8.33 2.44 0.11
N ILE A 45 7.35 1.58 0.43
CA ILE A 45 5.93 1.83 0.20
C ILE A 45 5.46 3.01 1.05
N TYR A 46 5.80 3.03 2.34
CA TYR A 46 5.46 4.11 3.25
C TYR A 46 6.00 5.45 2.76
N ASP A 47 7.30 5.51 2.44
CA ASP A 47 7.97 6.73 1.96
C ASP A 47 7.31 7.25 0.68
N ALA A 48 6.96 6.36 -0.25
CA ALA A 48 6.25 6.72 -1.47
C ALA A 48 4.87 7.33 -1.17
N ARG A 49 4.09 6.75 -0.24
CA ARG A 49 2.78 7.30 0.16
C ARG A 49 2.89 8.63 0.89
N ILE A 50 3.88 8.78 1.78
CA ILE A 50 4.15 10.06 2.44
C ILE A 50 4.55 11.14 1.41
N ALA A 51 5.36 10.80 0.40
CA ALA A 51 5.69 11.72 -0.68
C ALA A 51 4.46 12.12 -1.52
N ASP A 52 3.54 11.19 -1.77
CA ASP A 52 2.26 11.49 -2.45
C ASP A 52 1.41 12.47 -1.62
N LEU A 53 1.33 12.28 -0.29
CA LEU A 53 0.65 13.22 0.62
C LEU A 53 1.29 14.61 0.62
N HIS A 54 2.62 14.68 0.74
CA HIS A 54 3.34 15.96 0.75
C HIS A 54 3.25 16.70 -0.58
N SER A 55 3.22 15.98 -1.71
CA SER A 55 3.05 16.57 -3.04
C SER A 55 1.61 16.95 -3.38
N GLY A 56 0.64 16.59 -2.54
CA GLY A 56 -0.79 16.80 -2.77
C GLY A 56 -1.40 15.87 -3.83
N ARG A 57 -0.68 14.81 -4.26
CA ARG A 57 -1.23 13.75 -5.11
C ARG A 57 -2.18 12.84 -4.35
N ASP A 58 -2.01 12.73 -3.04
CA ASP A 58 -2.90 12.02 -2.13
C ASP A 58 -3.32 12.95 -0.98
N ALA A 59 -4.37 12.60 -0.25
CA ALA A 59 -4.90 13.38 0.85
C ALA A 59 -5.39 12.52 2.01
N ILE A 60 -5.14 12.98 3.24
CA ILE A 60 -5.75 12.40 4.43
C ILE A 60 -7.24 12.74 4.41
N LEU A 61 -8.07 11.72 4.22
CA LEU A 61 -9.52 11.85 4.23
C LEU A 61 -10.06 11.83 5.68
N PRO A 62 -11.11 12.60 5.99
CA PRO A 62 -11.77 12.54 7.28
C PRO A 62 -12.35 11.15 7.60
N PRO A 63 -12.40 10.75 8.88
CA PRO A 63 -12.85 9.42 9.29
C PRO A 63 -14.30 9.11 8.90
N GLU A 64 -15.14 10.12 8.69
CA GLU A 64 -16.53 9.95 8.25
C GLU A 64 -16.62 9.36 6.85
N ILE A 65 -15.67 9.71 5.98
CA ILE A 65 -15.58 9.19 4.61
C ILE A 65 -15.22 7.70 4.66
N SER A 66 -14.17 7.35 5.39
CA SER A 66 -13.77 5.94 5.59
C SER A 66 -14.91 5.13 6.21
N SER A 67 -15.60 5.68 7.20
CA SER A 67 -16.76 5.06 7.83
C SER A 67 -17.91 4.81 6.85
N ALA A 68 -18.16 5.75 5.93
CA ALA A 68 -19.18 5.57 4.89
C ALA A 68 -18.80 4.47 3.90
N ILE A 69 -17.53 4.41 3.50
CA ILE A 69 -17.01 3.37 2.60
C ILE A 69 -17.12 1.99 3.25
N LEU A 70 -16.77 1.86 4.52
CA LEU A 70 -16.92 0.60 5.28
C LEU A 70 -18.39 0.15 5.40
N ARG A 71 -19.35 1.07 5.31
CA ARG A 71 -20.79 0.75 5.23
C ARG A 71 -21.27 0.42 3.81
N GLY A 72 -20.38 0.40 2.83
CA GLY A 72 -20.68 0.06 1.43
C GLY A 72 -21.00 1.25 0.53
N GLU A 73 -20.78 2.50 0.97
CA GLU A 73 -20.86 3.64 0.05
C GLU A 73 -19.63 3.68 -0.87
N SER A 74 -19.81 4.06 -2.14
CA SER A 74 -18.68 4.35 -3.01
C SER A 74 -17.93 5.60 -2.55
N LEU A 75 -16.62 5.67 -2.82
CA LEU A 75 -15.78 6.83 -2.49
C LEU A 75 -16.37 8.15 -3.03
N LEU A 76 -16.86 8.14 -4.27
CA LEU A 76 -17.49 9.30 -4.89
C LEU A 76 -18.72 9.78 -4.10
N ARG A 77 -19.60 8.85 -3.71
CA ARG A 77 -20.80 9.16 -2.93
C ARG A 77 -20.45 9.67 -1.53
N ALA A 78 -19.49 9.03 -0.87
CA ALA A 78 -19.01 9.41 0.45
C ALA A 78 -18.41 10.82 0.45
N LEU A 79 -17.52 11.13 -0.51
CA LEU A 79 -16.95 12.46 -0.71
C LEU A 79 -18.03 13.52 -0.98
N ARG A 80 -18.98 13.20 -1.87
CA ARG A 80 -20.07 14.11 -2.22
C ARG A 80 -20.93 14.46 -1.00
N LYS A 81 -21.33 13.45 -0.22
CA LYS A 81 -22.11 13.66 1.01
C LYS A 81 -21.33 14.42 2.07
N TRP A 82 -20.05 14.09 2.25
CA TRP A 82 -19.19 14.80 3.19
C TRP A 82 -19.04 16.29 2.84
N ARG A 83 -19.05 16.63 1.54
CA ARG A 83 -19.08 18.01 1.04
C ARG A 83 -20.48 18.66 1.02
N ASP A 84 -21.47 18.02 1.61
CA ASP A 84 -22.88 18.45 1.64
C ASP A 84 -23.44 18.77 0.23
N MET A 85 -23.05 17.97 -0.76
CA MET A 85 -23.50 18.15 -2.15
C MET A 85 -24.60 17.16 -2.50
N THR A 86 -25.65 17.66 -3.15
CA THR A 86 -26.60 16.78 -3.84
C THR A 86 -25.97 16.26 -5.13
N GLN A 87 -26.49 15.14 -5.64
CA GLN A 87 -26.04 14.58 -6.91
C GLN A 87 -26.32 15.54 -8.08
N LEU A 88 -27.44 16.28 -8.02
CA LEU A 88 -27.77 17.31 -9.00
C LEU A 88 -26.76 18.48 -8.96
N HIS A 89 -26.38 18.92 -7.76
CA HIS A 89 -25.37 19.97 -7.59
C HIS A 89 -24.02 19.55 -8.17
N LEU A 90 -23.57 18.31 -7.89
CA LEU A 90 -22.33 17.80 -8.46
C LEU A 90 -22.39 17.70 -9.99
N ALA A 91 -23.51 17.20 -10.54
CA ALA A 91 -23.73 17.12 -11.98
C ALA A 91 -23.58 18.48 -12.66
N HIS A 92 -24.19 19.52 -12.09
CA HIS A 92 -24.07 20.89 -12.60
C HIS A 92 -22.62 21.40 -12.58
N ARG A 93 -21.86 21.11 -11.51
CA ARG A 93 -20.46 21.57 -11.38
C ARG A 93 -19.49 20.86 -12.34
N THR A 94 -19.78 19.62 -12.72
CA THR A 94 -18.90 18.82 -13.58
C THR A 94 -19.38 18.74 -15.03
N ASN A 95 -20.52 19.37 -15.35
CA ASN A 95 -21.20 19.25 -16.64
C ASN A 95 -21.52 17.78 -17.01
N LEU A 96 -21.82 16.96 -16.00
CA LEU A 96 -22.26 15.57 -16.15
C LEU A 96 -23.77 15.47 -15.92
N THR A 97 -24.40 14.42 -16.44
CA THR A 97 -25.81 14.16 -16.13
C THR A 97 -25.93 13.53 -14.74
N GLN A 98 -27.02 13.85 -14.03
CA GLN A 98 -27.32 13.23 -12.74
C GLN A 98 -27.41 11.70 -12.88
N GLY A 99 -28.04 11.20 -13.94
CA GLY A 99 -28.14 9.75 -14.22
C GLY A 99 -26.76 9.09 -14.33
N TYR A 100 -25.81 9.70 -15.02
CA TYR A 100 -24.45 9.20 -15.14
C TYR A 100 -23.72 9.15 -13.78
N LEU A 101 -23.83 10.22 -12.97
CA LEU A 101 -23.30 10.20 -11.59
C LEU A 101 -23.93 9.08 -10.74
N SER A 102 -25.19 8.73 -10.98
CA SER A 102 -25.87 7.65 -10.25
C SER A 102 -25.25 6.30 -10.54
N GLU A 103 -24.93 6.08 -11.81
CA GLU A 103 -24.28 4.86 -12.26
C GLU A 103 -22.83 4.76 -11.77
N LEU A 104 -22.11 5.89 -11.72
CA LEU A 104 -20.78 5.97 -11.11
C LEU A 104 -20.84 5.65 -9.61
N GLU A 105 -21.76 6.29 -8.86
CA GLU A 105 -21.90 6.05 -7.43
C GLU A 105 -22.33 4.63 -7.09
N ALA A 106 -23.10 3.99 -7.97
CA ALA A 106 -23.52 2.60 -7.82
C ALA A 106 -22.49 1.59 -8.35
N GLY A 107 -21.34 2.04 -8.86
CA GLY A 107 -20.30 1.17 -9.43
C GLY A 107 -20.69 0.47 -10.74
N ARG A 108 -21.80 0.88 -11.38
CA ARG A 108 -22.23 0.35 -12.69
C ARG A 108 -21.42 0.92 -13.85
N LYS A 109 -20.77 2.06 -13.64
CA LYS A 109 -19.84 2.69 -14.58
C LYS A 109 -18.55 3.08 -13.88
N THR A 110 -17.48 3.11 -14.65
CA THR A 110 -16.15 3.56 -14.20
C THR A 110 -15.81 4.85 -14.93
N ALA A 111 -15.41 5.88 -14.19
CA ALA A 111 -14.89 7.11 -14.78
C ALA A 111 -13.44 6.90 -15.21
N THR A 112 -13.03 7.51 -16.31
CA THR A 112 -11.65 7.53 -16.79
C THR A 112 -10.97 8.82 -16.26
N PRO A 113 -9.66 8.80 -15.95
CA PRO A 113 -8.94 9.99 -15.49
C PRO A 113 -9.00 11.17 -16.46
#